data_AF-A0A3D8GKN0-F1
#
_entry.id   AF-A0A3D8GKN0-F1
#
_cell.length_a   1.000
_cell.length_b   1.000
_cell.length_c   1.000
_cell.angle_alpha   90.00
_cell.angle_beta   90.00
_cell.angle_gamma   90.00
#
_symmetry.space_group_name_H-M   'P 1'
#
loop_
_entity.id
_entity.type
_entity.pdbx_description
1 polymer ?
#
loop_
_entity_poly.entity_id
_entity_poly.type
_entity_poly.pdbx_seq_one_letter_code
_entity_poly.pdbx_strand_id
1 'polypeptide(L)'
;MKTQWSLLLAILFAVVIAVFAVMNVEPVEVDYFFGTAQWPLILVILGSVLAGVVIMGAVGTRRIMALKRELKKVRKERDELEVRNNLAAKDAAEPDERKNLYNSAESTN
;
A
#
# COMPACT_ATOMS: atom_id res chain seq x y z
N MET A 1 1.02 17.45 -9.94
CA MET A 1 2.11 18.42 -9.65
C MET A 1 3.07 17.98 -8.53
N LYS A 2 2.60 17.41 -7.40
CA LYS A 2 3.46 17.00 -6.27
C LYS A 2 4.52 15.94 -6.62
N THR A 3 4.21 15.01 -7.52
CA THR A 3 5.14 13.94 -7.94
C THR A 3 6.32 14.45 -8.76
N GLN A 4 6.12 15.49 -9.59
CA GLN A 4 7.19 16.12 -10.37
C GLN A 4 8.15 16.92 -9.47
N TRP A 5 7.61 17.60 -8.46
CA TRP A 5 8.42 18.27 -7.42
C TRP A 5 9.27 17.28 -6.62
N SER A 6 8.72 16.11 -6.30
CA SER A 6 9.49 15.04 -5.65
C SER A 6 10.62 14.51 -6.54
N LEU A 7 10.42 14.42 -7.85
CA LEU A 7 11.45 13.99 -8.79
C LEU A 7 12.59 15.01 -8.87
N LEU A 8 12.24 16.30 -8.99
CA LEU A 8 13.24 17.39 -8.97
C LEU A 8 14.03 17.40 -7.67
N LEU A 9 13.36 17.23 -6.52
CA LEU A 9 14.03 17.19 -5.23
C LEU A 9 14.95 15.97 -5.11
N ALA A 10 14.53 14.80 -5.62
CA ALA A 10 15.36 13.60 -5.64
C ALA A 10 16.61 13.77 -6.50
N ILE A 11 16.49 14.41 -7.67
CA ILE A 11 17.64 14.73 -8.54
C ILE A 11 18.58 15.70 -7.82
N LEU A 12 18.05 16.75 -7.19
CA LEU A 12 18.86 17.70 -6.43
C LEU A 12 19.64 17.00 -5.31
N PHE A 13 18.97 16.13 -4.53
CA PHE A 13 19.63 15.32 -3.50
C PHE A 13 20.69 14.38 -4.08
N ALA A 14 20.42 13.73 -5.21
CA ALA A 14 21.39 12.85 -5.87
C ALA A 14 22.66 13.62 -6.27
N VAL A 15 22.52 14.84 -6.80
CA VAL A 15 23.65 15.72 -7.12
C VAL A 15 24.43 16.10 -5.87
N VAL A 16 23.76 16.49 -4.78
CA VAL A 16 24.43 16.81 -3.50
C VAL A 16 25.21 15.61 -2.96
N ILE A 17 24.62 14.42 -2.98
CA ILE A 17 25.28 13.17 -2.55
C ILE A 17 26.49 12.87 -3.44
N ALA A 18 26.37 13.02 -4.76
CA ALA A 18 27.46 12.78 -5.70
C ALA A 18 28.63 13.74 -5.47
N VAL A 19 28.36 15.03 -5.26
CA VAL A 19 29.39 16.03 -4.92
C VAL A 19 30.07 15.64 -3.60
N PHE A 20 29.29 15.30 -2.57
CA PHE A 20 29.83 14.88 -1.29
C PHE A 20 30.72 13.63 -1.41
N ALA A 21 30.31 12.68 -2.26
CA ALA A 21 31.05 11.44 -2.49
C ALA A 21 32.40 11.66 -3.18
N VAL A 22 32.46 12.60 -4.14
CA VAL A 22 33.73 12.98 -4.80
C VAL A 22 34.63 13.77 -3.86
N MET A 23 34.06 14.72 -3.10
CA MET A 23 34.83 15.59 -2.19
C MET A 23 35.42 14.85 -1.00
N ASN A 24 34.75 13.79 -0.53
CA ASN A 24 35.15 13.01 0.66
C ASN A 24 35.59 11.60 0.25
N VAL A 25 36.28 11.47 -0.89
CA VAL A 25 36.85 10.19 -1.36
C VAL A 25 38.15 9.84 -0.64
N GLU A 26 38.22 10.12 0.66
CA GLU A 26 39.36 9.72 1.48
C GLU A 26 39.19 8.25 1.87
N PRO A 27 40.20 7.40 1.60
CA PRO A 27 40.14 5.99 1.95
C PRO A 27 40.19 5.83 3.47
N VAL A 28 39.19 5.16 4.03
CA VAL A 28 39.14 4.80 5.45
C VAL A 28 39.30 3.29 5.56
N GLU A 29 40.13 2.85 6.50
CA GLU A 29 40.26 1.44 6.84
C GLU A 29 38.98 0.95 7.53
N VAL A 30 38.41 -0.12 7.00
CA VAL A 30 37.22 -0.76 7.56
C VAL A 30 37.58 -2.17 7.97
N ASP A 31 37.48 -2.42 9.28
CA ASP A 31 37.58 -3.76 9.85
C ASP A 31 36.27 -4.52 9.64
N TYR A 32 36.28 -5.46 8.70
CA TYR A 32 35.20 -6.42 8.52
C TYR A 32 35.45 -7.66 9.36
N PHE A 33 34.40 -8.46 9.56
CA PHE A 33 34.45 -9.67 10.38
C PHE A 33 35.49 -10.72 9.92
N PHE A 34 35.95 -10.63 8.66
CA PHE A 34 36.89 -11.57 8.05
C PHE A 34 38.15 -10.91 7.45
N GLY A 35 38.43 -9.63 7.75
CA GLY A 35 39.61 -8.92 7.24
C GLY A 35 39.40 -7.41 7.16
N THR A 36 40.44 -6.68 6.77
CA THR A 36 40.41 -5.22 6.62
C THR A 36 40.48 -4.82 5.14
N ALA A 37 39.78 -3.75 4.76
CA ALA A 37 39.91 -3.16 3.43
C ALA A 37 39.71 -1.65 3.49
N GLN A 38 40.34 -0.94 2.56
CA GLN A 38 40.25 0.51 2.46
C GLN A 38 39.17 0.90 1.46
N TRP A 39 38.13 1.58 1.95
CA TRP A 39 37.03 2.09 1.13
C TRP A 39 36.75 3.54 1.50
N PRO A 40 36.32 4.39 0.55
CA PRO A 40 35.78 5.70 0.86
C PRO A 40 34.61 5.59 1.85
N LEU A 41 34.63 6.39 2.93
CA LEU A 41 33.64 6.32 4.01
C LEU A 41 32.19 6.45 3.50
N ILE A 42 31.96 7.30 2.49
CA ILE A 42 30.65 7.50 1.88
C ILE A 42 30.07 6.23 1.25
N LEU A 43 30.90 5.36 0.66
CA LEU A 43 30.43 4.10 0.07
C LEU A 43 29.93 3.14 1.14
N VAL A 44 30.61 3.11 2.29
CA VAL A 44 30.21 2.30 3.45
C VAL A 44 28.88 2.79 4.02
N ILE A 45 28.71 4.11 4.15
CA ILE A 45 27.46 4.73 4.62
C ILE A 45 26.31 4.44 3.66
N LEU A 46 26.49 4.68 2.36
CA LEU A 46 25.46 4.44 1.35
C LEU A 46 25.08 2.96 1.29
N GLY A 47 26.05 2.05 1.35
CA GLY A 47 25.81 0.61 1.41
C GLY A 47 25.02 0.20 2.65
N SER A 48 25.35 0.76 3.81
CA SER A 48 24.65 0.49 5.07
C SER A 48 23.20 1.00 5.05
N VAL A 49 22.98 2.22 4.56
CA VAL A 49 21.64 2.79 4.39
C VAL A 49 20.82 1.96 3.40
N LEU A 50 21.41 1.58 2.27
CA LEU A 50 20.76 0.74 1.27
C LEU A 50 20.35 -0.61 1.87
N ALA A 51 21.24 -1.26 2.62
CA ALA A 51 20.94 -2.51 3.32
C ALA A 51 19.75 -2.33 4.29
N GLY A 52 19.74 -1.24 5.07
CA GLY A 52 18.62 -0.90 5.95
C GLY A 52 17.29 -0.72 5.21
N VAL A 53 17.29 -0.01 4.07
CA VAL A 53 16.11 0.17 3.22
C VAL A 53 15.60 -1.15 2.66
N VAL A 54 16.52 -2.03 2.20
CA VAL A 54 16.16 -3.36 1.69
C VAL A 54 15.52 -4.21 2.79
N ILE A 55 16.12 -4.26 3.99
CA ILE A 55 15.59 -5.01 5.13
C ILE A 55 14.21 -4.47 5.53
N MET A 56 14.08 -3.16 5.69
CA MET A 56 12.82 -2.52 6.03
C MET A 56 11.75 -2.76 4.96
N GLY A 57 12.11 -2.69 3.68
CA GLY A 57 11.22 -2.99 2.56
C GLY A 57 10.75 -4.45 2.57
N ALA A 58 11.66 -5.39 2.80
CA ALA A 58 11.35 -6.81 2.87
C ALA A 58 10.38 -7.14 4.02
N VAL A 59 10.64 -6.61 5.22
CA VAL A 59 9.77 -6.80 6.40
C VAL A 59 8.43 -6.10 6.20
N GLY A 60 8.43 -4.86 5.71
CA GLY A 60 7.22 -4.05 5.49
C GLY A 60 6.30 -4.66 4.44
N THR A 61 6.85 -5.25 3.38
CA THR A 61 6.06 -5.84 2.29
C THR A 61 5.16 -6.97 2.79
N ARG A 62 5.65 -7.84 3.70
CA ARG A 62 4.85 -8.92 4.29
C ARG A 62 3.60 -8.38 5.01
N ARG A 63 3.78 -7.35 5.84
CA ARG A 63 2.68 -6.68 6.57
C ARG A 63 1.69 -6.02 5.61
N ILE A 64 2.19 -5.30 4.61
CA ILE A 64 1.35 -4.62 3.61
C ILE A 64 0.53 -5.65 2.83
N MET A 65 1.10 -6.80 2.47
CA MET A 65 0.36 -7.87 1.79
C MET A 65 -0.75 -8.46 2.66
N ALA A 66 -0.49 -8.71 3.94
CA ALA A 66 -1.50 -9.19 4.87
C ALA A 66 -2.67 -8.20 4.99
N LEU A 67 -2.35 -6.91 5.21
CA LEU A 67 -3.35 -5.84 5.26
C LEU A 67 -4.15 -5.72 3.96
N LYS A 68 -3.51 -5.83 2.79
CA LYS A 68 -4.23 -5.80 1.50
C LYS A 68 -5.22 -6.97 1.36
N ARG A 69 -4.87 -8.16 1.84
CA ARG A 69 -5.75 -9.33 1.82
C ARG A 69 -6.96 -9.13 2.73
N GLU A 70 -6.72 -8.66 3.95
CA GLU A 70 -7.78 -8.35 4.91
C GLU A 70 -8.70 -7.25 4.39
N LEU A 71 -8.14 -6.17 3.84
CA LEU A 71 -8.89 -5.09 3.21
C LEU A 71 -9.79 -5.60 2.07
N LYS A 72 -9.32 -6.57 1.27
CA LYS A 72 -10.13 -7.18 0.22
C LYS A 72 -11.29 -8.02 0.79
N LYS A 73 -11.05 -8.76 1.89
CA LYS A 73 -12.10 -9.54 2.56
C LYS A 73 -13.19 -8.62 3.14
N VAL A 74 -12.77 -7.63 3.93
CA VAL A 74 -13.67 -6.65 4.55
C VAL A 74 -14.48 -5.89 3.50
N ARG A 75 -13.87 -5.48 2.38
CA ARG A 75 -14.61 -4.86 1.27
C ARG A 75 -15.67 -5.79 0.67
N LYS A 76 -15.33 -7.06 0.43
CA LYS A 76 -16.28 -8.03 -0.12
C LYS A 76 -17.48 -8.24 0.81
N GLU A 77 -17.23 -8.39 2.11
CA GLU A 77 -18.31 -8.54 3.11
C GLU A 77 -19.20 -7.30 3.17
N ARG A 78 -18.62 -6.10 3.07
CA ARG A 78 -19.38 -4.84 2.99
C ARG A 78 -20.27 -4.79 1.75
N ASP A 79 -19.73 -5.13 0.59
CA ASP A 79 -20.47 -5.13 -0.67
C ASP A 79 -21.63 -6.15 -0.63
N GLU A 80 -21.39 -7.35 -0.09
CA GLU A 80 -22.43 -8.39 0.07
C GLU A 80 -23.54 -7.97 1.03
N LEU A 81 -23.19 -7.32 2.15
CA LEU A 81 -24.16 -6.79 3.10
C LEU A 81 -24.99 -5.64 2.50
N GLU A 82 -24.36 -4.77 1.71
CA GLU A 82 -25.05 -3.66 1.04
C GLU A 82 -26.05 -4.17 0.01
N VAL A 83 -25.67 -5.16 -0.81
CA VAL A 83 -26.59 -5.83 -1.74
C VAL A 83 -27.76 -6.47 -0.98
N ARG A 84 -27.49 -7.22 0.09
CA ARG A 84 -28.55 -7.86 0.90
C ARG A 84 -29.51 -6.84 1.50
N ASN A 85 -28.99 -5.73 2.04
CA ASN A 85 -29.82 -4.68 2.61
C ASN A 85 -30.69 -4.01 1.55
N ASN A 86 -30.12 -3.73 0.37
CA ASN A 86 -30.88 -3.17 -0.76
C ASN A 86 -31.96 -4.12 -1.28
N LEU A 87 -31.71 -5.43 -1.30
CA LEU A 87 -32.73 -6.43 -1.65
C LEU A 87 -33.82 -6.50 -0.58
N ALA A 88 -33.46 -6.59 0.70
CA ALA A 88 -34.42 -6.62 1.80
C ALA A 88 -35.27 -5.33 1.87
N ALA A 89 -34.69 -4.17 1.55
CA ALA A 89 -35.42 -2.90 1.45
C ALA A 89 -36.38 -2.87 0.25
N LYS A 90 -36.05 -3.53 -0.86
CA LYS A 90 -36.96 -3.71 -2.00
C LYS A 90 -38.09 -4.68 -1.66
N ASP A 91 -37.78 -5.82 -1.04
CA ASP A 91 -38.78 -6.81 -0.61
C ASP A 91 -39.73 -6.23 0.45
N ALA A 92 -39.23 -5.36 1.33
CA ALA A 92 -40.03 -4.63 2.32
C ALA A 92 -40.79 -3.42 1.75
N ALA A 93 -40.43 -2.95 0.55
CA ALA A 93 -41.17 -1.95 -0.22
C ALA A 93 -42.19 -2.56 -1.21
N GLU A 94 -42.08 -3.86 -1.51
CA GLU A 94 -43.05 -4.66 -2.29
C GLU A 94 -44.00 -5.58 -1.45
N PRO A 95 -44.47 -5.23 -0.24
CA PRO A 95 -45.63 -5.91 0.31
C PRO A 95 -46.88 -5.26 -0.27
N ASP A 96 -47.65 -6.05 -1.03
CA ASP A 96 -49.12 -6.00 -1.13
C ASP A 96 -49.76 -5.81 -2.53
N GLU A 97 -49.03 -5.73 -3.64
CA GLU A 97 -49.72 -5.73 -4.97
C GLU A 97 -50.25 -7.13 -5.37
N ARG A 98 -49.49 -8.20 -5.12
CA ARG A 98 -49.93 -9.57 -5.48
C ARG A 98 -51.08 -10.10 -4.61
N LYS A 99 -51.14 -9.69 -3.35
CA LYS A 99 -52.20 -10.13 -2.42
C LYS A 99 -53.53 -9.43 -2.73
N ASN A 100 -53.46 -8.16 -3.13
CA ASN A 100 -54.63 -7.39 -3.56
C ASN A 100 -55.17 -7.83 -4.92
N LEU A 101 -54.33 -8.30 -5.86
CA LEU A 101 -54.79 -8.86 -7.14
C LEU A 101 -55.57 -10.18 -6.97
N TYR A 102 -55.14 -11.04 -6.05
CA TYR A 102 -55.84 -12.30 -5.74
C TYR A 102 -57.18 -12.01 -5.05
N ASN A 103 -57.20 -11.13 -4.04
CA ASN A 103 -58.43 -10.77 -3.32
C ASN A 103 -59.43 -9.98 -4.18
N SER A 104 -58.95 -9.15 -5.13
CA SER A 104 -59.83 -8.42 -6.05
C SER A 104 -60.51 -9.34 -7.07
N ALA A 105 -59.85 -10.42 -7.49
CA ALA A 105 -60.43 -11.41 -8.41
C ALA A 105 -61.45 -12.32 -7.71
N GLU A 106 -61.31 -12.56 -6.41
CA GLU A 106 -62.27 -13.32 -5.60
C GLU A 106 -63.52 -12.50 -5.21
N SER A 107 -63.39 -11.17 -5.10
CA SER A 107 -64.49 -10.26 -4.74
C SER A 107 -65.50 -9.98 -5.87
N THR A 108 -65.28 -10.48 -7.09
CA THR A 108 -66.14 -10.20 -8.26
C THR A 108 -67.09 -11.34 -8.65
N ASN A 109 -67.23 -12.37 -7.80
CA ASN A 109 -68.11 -13.51 -8.03
C ASN A 109 -69.21 -13.63 -6.97
#